data_AF-A0A2H0RNJ6-F1
#
_entry.id   AF-A0A2H0RNJ6-F1
#
_cell.length_a   1.000
_cell.length_b   1.000
_cell.length_c   1.000
_cell.angle_alpha   90.00
_cell.angle_beta   90.00
_cell.angle_gamma   90.00
#
_symmetry.space_group_name_H-M   'P 1'
#
loop_
_entity.id
_entity.type
_entity.pdbx_description
1 polymer ?
#
loop_
_entity_poly.entity_id
_entity_poly.type
_entity_poly.pdbx_seq_one_letter_code
_entity_poly.pdbx_strand_id
1 'polypeptide(L)'
;MPEREKTESRELIPGSGTRIAYPTGISEVRSLLTAVLEDDRRGHGDEAVPTEVRDDELPPEQKQMLLTALEKRLSRPNACRAKGVTYAKVEAILNRNPRLLRSLYYAEQMGGYMEVTSLNNTTIVFDDVAQELDVAAQIHALDTLGGTPVRETAVKALELDIYAIRSYLHVPSEDEDPRGLNYYEFLVLCTAYGLEPMSQDVYDSLQNQTPLDRKTTCWLKTEKPLLDKNLARHGFRNTWIEGRGSSVFGTRPAVDRHFDIRGGRFRIQGNIA
;
A
#
# COMPACT_ATOMS: atom_id res chain seq x y z
N MET A 1 -4.78 -46.78 55.03
CA MET A 1 -4.61 -45.47 55.71
C MET A 1 -3.69 -45.70 56.92
N PRO A 2 -2.73 -44.83 57.26
CA PRO A 2 -2.61 -43.41 56.86
C PRO A 2 -1.21 -42.97 56.32
N GLU A 3 -1.26 -41.83 55.61
CA GLU A 3 -0.37 -40.65 55.57
C GLU A 3 1.16 -40.77 55.76
N ARG A 4 1.95 -40.15 54.86
CA ARG A 4 2.30 -38.71 54.87
C ARG A 4 3.25 -38.41 53.71
N GLU A 5 2.79 -37.62 52.75
CA GLU A 5 3.67 -36.94 51.79
C GLU A 5 4.52 -35.93 52.56
N LYS A 6 5.84 -36.03 52.40
CA LYS A 6 6.77 -34.96 52.77
C LYS A 6 7.01 -34.10 51.55
N THR A 7 6.61 -32.86 51.70
CA THR A 7 6.96 -31.70 50.89
C THR A 7 8.48 -31.57 50.79
N GLU A 8 9.05 -31.84 49.62
CA GLU A 8 10.37 -31.31 49.25
C GLU A 8 10.15 -30.17 48.26
N SER A 9 10.20 -28.96 48.80
CA SER A 9 10.51 -27.73 48.09
C SER A 9 11.81 -27.89 47.32
N ARG A 10 11.74 -27.88 45.99
CA ARG A 10 12.90 -27.65 45.12
C ARG A 10 12.72 -26.34 44.37
N GLU A 11 13.71 -25.49 44.61
CA GLU A 11 13.92 -24.16 44.05
C GLU A 11 13.92 -24.20 42.51
N LEU A 12 13.29 -23.19 41.91
CA LEU A 12 13.23 -22.99 40.46
C LEU A 12 14.61 -22.58 39.93
N ILE A 13 15.15 -23.41 39.04
CA ILE A 13 16.36 -23.11 38.27
C ILE A 13 15.97 -22.17 37.11
N PRO A 14 16.68 -21.05 36.86
CA PRO A 14 16.48 -20.23 35.67
C PRO A 14 16.87 -21.03 34.42
N GLY A 15 15.92 -21.25 33.50
CA GLY A 15 16.12 -22.06 32.28
C GLY A 15 15.19 -23.26 32.12
N SER A 16 14.09 -23.36 32.88
CA SER A 16 13.07 -24.38 32.68
C SER A 16 12.19 -24.06 31.46
N GLY A 17 12.43 -24.76 30.35
CA GLY A 17 11.58 -24.71 29.17
C GLY A 17 10.12 -25.05 29.50
N THR A 18 9.24 -24.07 29.39
CA THR A 18 7.80 -24.28 29.39
C THR A 18 7.44 -25.18 28.20
N ARG A 19 7.02 -26.40 28.48
CA ARG A 19 6.34 -27.24 27.50
C ARG A 19 5.03 -26.54 27.13
N ILE A 20 5.02 -25.85 25.99
CA ILE A 20 3.78 -25.46 25.32
C ILE A 20 3.15 -26.77 24.83
N ALA A 21 2.07 -27.18 25.45
CA ALA A 21 1.23 -28.25 24.92
C ALA A 21 0.57 -27.72 23.64
N TYR A 22 0.89 -28.31 22.49
CA TYR A 22 0.18 -28.03 21.26
C TYR A 22 -1.22 -28.66 21.35
N PRO A 23 -2.31 -27.90 21.12
CA PRO A 23 -3.65 -28.48 21.08
C PRO A 23 -3.75 -29.45 19.90
N THR A 24 -4.13 -30.69 20.18
CA THR A 24 -4.21 -31.78 19.18
C THR A 24 -5.58 -31.89 18.52
N GLY A 25 -6.38 -30.82 18.53
CA GLY A 25 -7.67 -30.81 17.86
C GLY A 25 -8.36 -29.46 17.81
N ILE A 26 -9.14 -29.26 16.73
CA ILE A 26 -9.89 -28.03 16.41
C ILE A 26 -10.98 -27.69 17.45
N SER A 27 -11.38 -28.63 18.31
CA SER A 27 -12.41 -28.38 19.33
C SER A 27 -11.93 -27.58 20.55
N GLU A 28 -10.66 -27.70 20.94
CA GLU A 28 -10.11 -26.95 22.10
C GLU A 28 -9.88 -25.47 21.79
N VAL A 29 -9.52 -25.15 20.54
CA VAL A 29 -9.33 -23.77 20.07
C VAL A 29 -10.65 -22.98 20.16
N ARG A 30 -11.79 -23.64 19.94
CA ARG A 30 -13.11 -23.01 20.07
C ARG A 30 -13.46 -22.64 21.51
N SER A 31 -13.11 -23.49 22.49
CA SER A 31 -13.41 -23.21 23.90
C SER A 31 -12.57 -22.06 24.45
N LEU A 32 -11.32 -21.93 24.02
CA LEU A 32 -10.45 -20.81 24.38
C LEU A 32 -10.93 -19.50 23.73
N LEU A 33 -11.37 -19.54 22.47
CA LEU A 33 -11.90 -18.36 21.77
C LEU A 33 -13.20 -17.86 22.41
N THR A 34 -14.09 -18.75 22.86
CA THR A 34 -15.34 -18.34 23.53
C THR A 34 -15.06 -17.74 24.91
N ALA A 35 -14.11 -18.27 25.68
CA ALA A 35 -13.76 -17.72 27.00
C ALA A 35 -13.13 -16.31 26.92
N VAL A 36 -12.32 -16.04 25.89
CA VAL A 36 -11.74 -14.70 25.65
C VAL A 36 -12.82 -13.70 25.24
N LEU A 37 -13.85 -14.13 24.51
CA LEU A 37 -14.94 -13.27 24.04
C LEU A 37 -16.01 -12.99 25.11
N GLU A 38 -16.07 -13.77 26.20
CA GLU A 38 -17.06 -13.60 27.27
C GLU A 38 -16.58 -12.73 28.44
N ASP A 39 -15.27 -12.53 28.61
CA ASP A 39 -14.73 -11.70 29.71
C ASP A 39 -14.81 -10.19 29.44
N ASP A 40 -15.08 -9.79 28.20
CA ASP A 40 -15.17 -8.38 27.76
C ASP A 40 -16.55 -7.72 28.03
N ARG A 41 -17.43 -8.39 28.80
CA ARG A 41 -18.81 -7.92 29.07
C ARG A 41 -19.09 -7.52 30.53
N ARG A 42 -18.06 -7.21 31.33
CA ARG A 42 -18.24 -6.73 32.71
C ARG A 42 -17.62 -5.36 32.96
N GLY A 43 -18.35 -4.32 32.51
CA GLY A 43 -18.55 -3.03 33.19
C GLY A 43 -17.37 -2.04 33.28
N HIS A 44 -17.44 -0.98 32.47
CA HIS A 44 -17.04 0.37 32.85
C HIS A 44 -18.04 1.40 32.27
N GLY A 45 -18.35 2.42 33.07
CA GLY A 45 -19.52 3.29 32.94
C GLY A 45 -19.50 4.31 31.79
N ASP A 46 -20.62 5.02 31.67
CA ASP A 46 -20.91 6.09 30.70
C ASP A 46 -19.74 7.06 30.47
N GLU A 47 -18.93 6.77 29.46
CA GLU A 47 -18.29 7.77 28.61
C GLU A 47 -18.66 7.40 27.17
N ALA A 48 -19.06 8.40 26.38
CA ALA A 48 -19.52 8.22 25.01
C ALA A 48 -18.47 7.47 24.19
N VAL A 49 -18.70 6.17 23.98
CA VAL A 49 -17.91 5.31 23.09
C VAL A 49 -17.96 5.93 21.69
N PRO A 50 -16.83 6.36 21.11
CA PRO A 50 -16.82 6.79 19.72
C PRO A 50 -17.25 5.61 18.87
N THR A 51 -18.35 5.79 18.14
CA THR A 51 -18.85 4.91 17.09
C THR A 51 -17.69 4.24 16.35
N GLU A 52 -17.63 2.90 16.34
CA GLU A 52 -16.60 2.10 15.68
C GLU A 52 -16.30 2.66 14.29
N VAL A 53 -15.18 3.38 14.15
CA VAL A 53 -14.66 3.80 12.86
C VAL A 53 -14.24 2.51 12.18
N ARG A 54 -14.97 2.11 11.13
CA ARG A 54 -14.56 0.98 10.28
C ARG A 54 -13.12 1.25 9.85
N ASP A 55 -12.22 0.27 9.91
CA ASP A 55 -10.80 0.40 9.49
C ASP A 55 -10.62 0.99 8.07
N ASP A 56 -11.70 1.07 7.29
CA ASP A 56 -11.77 1.60 5.93
C ASP A 56 -12.13 3.10 5.84
N GLU A 57 -12.52 3.77 6.93
CA GLU A 57 -12.98 5.16 6.93
C GLU A 57 -11.90 6.16 7.36
N LEU A 58 -11.71 7.23 6.57
CA LEU A 58 -10.82 8.32 6.96
C LEU A 58 -11.44 9.17 8.07
N PRO A 59 -10.62 9.66 9.03
CA PRO A 59 -11.00 10.71 9.95
C PRO A 59 -11.67 11.90 9.23
N PRO A 60 -12.70 12.54 9.84
CA PRO A 60 -13.45 13.62 9.20
C PRO A 60 -12.57 14.78 8.71
N GLU A 61 -11.52 15.12 9.46
CA GLU A 61 -10.57 16.17 9.10
C GLU A 61 -9.79 15.82 7.83
N GLN A 62 -9.23 14.60 7.74
CA GLN A 62 -8.49 14.12 6.57
C GLN A 62 -9.39 14.03 5.33
N LYS A 63 -10.63 13.56 5.52
CA LYS A 63 -11.65 13.57 4.48
C LYS A 63 -11.92 14.98 3.97
N GLN A 64 -12.15 15.94 4.86
CA GLN A 64 -12.45 17.32 4.47
C GLN A 64 -11.26 17.99 3.77
N MET A 65 -10.04 17.75 4.23
CA MET A 65 -8.81 18.22 3.58
C MET A 65 -8.73 17.71 2.14
N LEU A 66 -8.93 16.41 1.92
CA LEU A 66 -8.90 15.80 0.58
C LEU A 66 -9.98 16.39 -0.33
N LEU A 67 -11.23 16.44 0.13
CA LEU A 67 -12.34 16.96 -0.67
C LEU A 67 -12.12 18.43 -1.07
N THR A 68 -11.63 19.26 -0.15
CA THR A 68 -11.29 20.66 -0.42
C THR A 68 -10.15 20.78 -1.46
N ALA A 69 -9.15 19.90 -1.39
CA ALA A 69 -8.06 19.85 -2.38
C ALA A 69 -8.57 19.42 -3.76
N LEU A 70 -9.44 18.42 -3.81
CA LEU A 70 -10.07 17.93 -5.05
C LEU A 70 -10.98 18.97 -5.69
N GLU A 71 -11.76 19.71 -4.92
CA GLU A 71 -12.60 20.80 -5.43
C GLU A 71 -11.74 21.85 -6.16
N LYS A 72 -10.68 22.30 -5.50
CA LYS A 72 -9.71 23.24 -6.08
C LYS A 72 -9.04 22.65 -7.32
N ARG A 73 -8.66 21.37 -7.31
CA ARG A 73 -8.02 20.69 -8.44
C ARG A 73 -8.95 20.58 -9.65
N LEU A 74 -10.17 20.08 -9.44
CA LEU A 74 -11.16 19.85 -10.49
C LEU A 74 -11.75 21.16 -11.05
N SER A 75 -11.63 22.28 -10.31
CA SER A 75 -11.96 23.62 -10.82
C SER A 75 -11.04 24.11 -11.94
N ARG A 76 -9.81 23.57 -12.02
CA ARG A 76 -8.81 23.95 -13.02
C ARG A 76 -8.82 22.95 -14.17
N PRO A 77 -8.65 23.39 -15.43
CA PRO A 77 -8.55 22.47 -16.56
C PRO A 77 -7.28 21.62 -16.45
N ASN A 78 -7.39 20.35 -16.85
CA ASN A 78 -6.26 19.43 -16.97
C ASN A 78 -6.45 18.60 -18.25
N ALA A 79 -5.41 18.54 -19.09
CA ALA A 79 -5.46 17.83 -20.37
C ALA A 79 -5.67 16.31 -20.22
N CYS A 80 -5.26 15.75 -19.09
CA CYS A 80 -5.39 14.31 -18.81
C CYS A 80 -6.79 13.93 -18.29
N ARG A 81 -7.63 14.91 -17.93
CA ARG A 81 -8.92 14.65 -17.32
C ARG A 81 -9.94 14.13 -18.33
N ALA A 82 -10.66 13.09 -17.95
CA ALA A 82 -11.79 12.60 -18.74
C ALA A 82 -12.85 13.69 -18.96
N LYS A 83 -13.46 13.69 -20.14
CA LYS A 83 -14.52 14.64 -20.49
C LYS A 83 -15.74 14.44 -19.60
N GLY A 84 -16.38 15.53 -19.18
CA GLY A 84 -17.63 15.49 -18.40
C GLY A 84 -17.47 15.12 -16.92
N VAL A 85 -16.23 15.04 -16.43
CA VAL A 85 -15.90 14.97 -15.00
C VAL A 85 -16.21 16.32 -14.35
N THR A 86 -16.99 16.29 -13.27
CA THR A 86 -17.27 17.46 -12.42
C THR A 86 -16.97 17.11 -10.97
N TYR A 87 -16.61 18.10 -10.15
CA TYR A 87 -16.35 17.89 -8.73
C TYR A 87 -17.53 17.20 -8.03
N ALA A 88 -18.75 17.68 -8.24
CA ALA A 88 -19.95 17.11 -7.64
C ALA A 88 -20.14 15.60 -7.93
N LYS A 89 -19.78 15.14 -9.15
CA LYS A 89 -19.84 13.71 -9.48
C LYS A 89 -18.76 12.92 -8.73
N VAL A 90 -17.53 13.43 -8.72
CA VAL A 90 -16.40 12.76 -8.04
C VAL A 90 -16.65 12.69 -6.53
N GLU A 91 -17.08 13.79 -5.92
CA GLU A 91 -17.44 13.84 -4.51
C GLU A 91 -18.54 12.83 -4.15
N ALA A 92 -19.61 12.74 -4.96
CA ALA A 92 -20.67 11.75 -4.73
C ALA A 92 -20.15 10.30 -4.79
N ILE A 93 -19.24 10.00 -5.73
CA ILE A 93 -18.63 8.66 -5.85
C ILE A 93 -17.72 8.37 -4.65
N LEU A 94 -16.89 9.32 -4.23
CA LEU A 94 -15.97 9.16 -3.12
C LEU A 94 -16.71 9.01 -1.78
N ASN A 95 -17.80 9.76 -1.57
CA ASN A 95 -18.62 9.65 -0.36
C ASN A 95 -19.32 8.29 -0.23
N ARG A 96 -19.60 7.60 -1.34
CA ARG A 96 -20.17 6.24 -1.35
C ARG A 96 -19.12 5.15 -1.23
N ASN A 97 -17.84 5.48 -1.45
CA ASN A 97 -16.73 4.53 -1.47
C ASN A 97 -15.62 4.91 -0.48
N PRO A 98 -15.78 4.60 0.83
CA PRO A 98 -14.79 4.93 1.85
C PRO A 98 -13.38 4.42 1.53
N ARG A 99 -13.28 3.18 1.01
CA ARG A 99 -12.00 2.58 0.60
C ARG A 99 -11.31 3.36 -0.51
N LEU A 100 -12.06 3.75 -1.55
CA LEU A 100 -11.53 4.54 -2.66
C LEU A 100 -11.02 5.90 -2.18
N LEU A 101 -11.79 6.55 -1.30
CA LEU A 101 -11.43 7.81 -0.68
C LEU A 101 -10.16 7.69 0.18
N ARG A 102 -10.05 6.60 0.95
CA ARG A 102 -8.85 6.28 1.75
C ARG A 102 -7.63 6.03 0.87
N SER A 103 -7.74 5.23 -0.18
CA SER A 103 -6.67 5.00 -1.16
C SER A 103 -6.22 6.29 -1.83
N LEU A 104 -7.18 7.13 -2.25
CA LEU A 104 -6.89 8.43 -2.86
C LEU A 104 -6.12 9.35 -1.91
N TYR A 105 -6.52 9.40 -0.64
CA TYR A 105 -5.80 10.17 0.39
C TYR A 105 -4.35 9.73 0.53
N TYR A 106 -4.09 8.42 0.71
CA TYR A 106 -2.72 7.93 0.88
C TYR A 106 -1.87 8.11 -0.38
N ALA A 107 -2.43 7.93 -1.57
CA ALA A 107 -1.71 8.22 -2.81
C ALA A 107 -1.25 9.68 -2.87
N GLU A 108 -2.08 10.63 -2.43
CA GLU A 108 -1.70 12.04 -2.35
C GLU A 108 -0.70 12.34 -1.23
N GLN A 109 -0.82 11.68 -0.07
CA GLN A 109 0.19 11.79 1.00
C GLN A 109 1.56 11.28 0.56
N MET A 110 1.58 10.28 -0.31
CA MET A 110 2.79 9.74 -0.95
C MET A 110 3.26 10.58 -2.15
N GLY A 111 2.76 11.80 -2.30
CA GLY A 111 3.15 12.77 -3.32
C GLY A 111 2.60 12.52 -4.72
N GLY A 112 1.65 11.59 -4.87
CA GLY A 112 0.91 11.40 -6.10
C GLY A 112 0.01 12.60 -6.40
N TYR A 113 -0.08 13.00 -7.67
CA TYR A 113 -1.05 13.97 -8.11
C TYR A 113 -2.15 13.26 -8.89
N MET A 114 -3.14 12.78 -8.16
CA MET A 114 -4.17 11.89 -8.69
C MET A 114 -5.22 12.69 -9.49
N GLU A 115 -5.38 12.36 -10.77
CA GLU A 115 -6.37 12.98 -11.67
C GLU A 115 -7.32 11.94 -12.24
N VAL A 116 -8.58 12.33 -12.50
CA VAL A 116 -9.58 11.43 -13.07
C VAL A 116 -9.39 11.29 -14.58
N THR A 117 -8.67 10.26 -14.99
CA THR A 117 -8.34 9.97 -16.40
C THR A 117 -9.42 9.19 -17.13
N SER A 118 -10.27 8.46 -16.39
CA SER A 118 -11.42 7.74 -16.94
C SER A 118 -12.59 7.78 -15.97
N LEU A 119 -13.77 8.05 -16.51
CA LEU A 119 -15.04 7.99 -15.79
C LEU A 119 -16.11 7.46 -16.74
N ASN A 120 -16.72 6.33 -16.39
CA ASN A 120 -17.87 5.77 -17.09
C ASN A 120 -19.00 5.45 -16.09
N ASN A 121 -20.00 4.67 -16.49
CA ASN A 121 -21.16 4.38 -15.64
C ASN A 121 -20.85 3.41 -14.48
N THR A 122 -19.78 2.63 -14.59
CA THR A 122 -19.45 1.54 -13.64
C THR A 122 -18.20 1.82 -12.83
N THR A 123 -17.24 2.57 -13.40
CA THR A 123 -15.90 2.74 -12.84
C THR A 123 -15.40 4.17 -12.96
N ILE A 124 -14.66 4.59 -11.94
CA ILE A 124 -13.81 5.78 -11.94
C ILE A 124 -12.35 5.34 -11.83
N VAL A 125 -11.45 5.99 -12.58
CA VAL A 125 -10.01 5.73 -12.53
C VAL A 125 -9.30 7.03 -12.20
N PHE A 126 -8.40 6.94 -11.22
CA PHE A 126 -7.42 7.95 -10.90
C PHE A 126 -6.04 7.45 -11.28
N ASP A 127 -5.31 8.24 -12.07
CA ASP A 127 -3.91 7.98 -12.36
C ASP A 127 -3.06 9.12 -11.79
N ASP A 128 -1.86 8.78 -11.31
CA ASP A 128 -0.89 9.77 -10.87
C ASP A 128 -0.31 10.52 -12.08
N VAL A 129 -0.63 11.80 -12.21
CA VAL A 129 -0.15 12.68 -13.28
C VAL A 129 0.87 13.71 -12.78
N ALA A 130 1.50 13.48 -11.62
CA ALA A 130 2.54 14.38 -11.12
C ALA A 130 3.71 14.46 -12.13
N GLN A 131 4.22 15.66 -12.42
CA GLN A 131 5.34 15.79 -13.36
C GLN A 131 6.63 15.15 -12.85
N GLU A 132 6.78 15.06 -11.54
CA GLU A 132 7.93 14.46 -10.86
C GLU A 132 7.41 13.59 -9.73
N LEU A 133 8.11 12.50 -9.45
CA LEU A 133 7.83 11.67 -8.29
C LEU A 133 8.39 12.30 -7.01
N ASP A 134 7.58 12.30 -5.96
CA ASP A 134 8.06 12.55 -4.60
C ASP A 134 8.52 11.23 -3.96
N VAL A 135 9.73 10.83 -4.35
CA VAL A 135 10.39 9.63 -3.82
C VAL A 135 10.47 9.66 -2.29
N ALA A 136 10.77 10.82 -1.72
CA ALA A 136 10.95 10.96 -0.27
C ALA A 136 9.64 10.70 0.48
N ALA A 137 8.50 11.17 -0.05
CA ALA A 137 7.19 10.88 0.51
C ALA A 137 6.86 9.37 0.46
N GLN A 138 7.20 8.68 -0.62
CA GLN A 138 6.97 7.24 -0.72
C GLN A 138 7.87 6.42 0.22
N ILE A 139 9.15 6.80 0.35
CA ILE A 139 10.08 6.19 1.33
C ILE A 139 9.54 6.41 2.75
N HIS A 140 9.17 7.64 3.09
CA HIS A 140 8.63 7.96 4.41
C HIS A 140 7.36 7.15 4.73
N ALA A 141 6.48 6.94 3.74
CA ALA A 141 5.31 6.08 3.91
C ALA A 141 5.71 4.61 4.16
N LEU A 142 6.73 4.09 3.46
CA LEU A 142 7.22 2.72 3.69
C LEU A 142 7.83 2.57 5.08
N ASP A 143 8.62 3.55 5.52
CA ASP A 143 9.24 3.57 6.84
C ASP A 143 8.17 3.59 7.94
N THR A 144 7.13 4.41 7.76
CA THR A 144 5.98 4.48 8.67
C THR A 144 5.19 3.16 8.72
N LEU A 145 5.16 2.40 7.63
CA LEU A 145 4.60 1.05 7.62
C LEU A 145 5.48 0.01 8.33
N GLY A 146 6.75 0.30 8.59
CA GLY A 146 7.69 -0.61 9.26
C GLY A 146 7.14 -1.20 10.55
N GLY A 147 7.17 -2.52 10.69
CA GLY A 147 6.71 -3.22 11.90
C GLY A 147 5.19 -3.17 12.15
N THR A 148 4.39 -2.61 11.25
CA THR A 148 2.93 -2.52 11.42
C THR A 148 2.22 -3.81 10.94
N PRO A 149 1.05 -4.16 11.52
CA PRO A 149 0.22 -5.26 11.03
C PRO A 149 -0.26 -5.07 9.58
N VAL A 150 -0.41 -3.82 9.14
CA VAL A 150 -0.80 -3.46 7.78
C VAL A 150 0.27 -3.90 6.79
N ARG A 151 1.55 -3.61 7.07
CA ARG A 151 2.68 -4.08 6.26
C ARG A 151 2.72 -5.59 6.19
N GLU A 152 2.60 -6.27 7.33
CA GLU A 152 2.63 -7.75 7.35
C GLU A 152 1.48 -8.37 6.57
N THR A 153 0.30 -7.76 6.62
CA THR A 153 -0.86 -8.20 5.83
C THR A 153 -0.60 -8.00 4.34
N ALA A 154 -0.06 -6.84 3.94
CA ALA A 154 0.31 -6.55 2.56
C ALA A 154 1.38 -7.51 2.04
N VAL A 155 2.44 -7.78 2.82
CA VAL A 155 3.48 -8.73 2.45
C VAL A 155 2.91 -10.14 2.29
N LYS A 156 2.08 -10.60 3.24
CA LYS A 156 1.43 -11.91 3.15
C LYS A 156 0.53 -12.05 1.92
N ALA A 157 -0.19 -10.99 1.56
CA ALA A 157 -1.00 -10.99 0.35
C ALA A 157 -0.12 -11.15 -0.90
N LEU A 158 1.01 -10.44 -0.97
CA LEU A 158 1.96 -10.54 -2.08
C LEU A 158 2.73 -11.87 -2.11
N GLU A 159 2.98 -12.50 -0.96
CA GLU A 159 3.65 -13.81 -0.86
C GLU A 159 2.90 -14.92 -1.62
N LEU A 160 1.57 -14.79 -1.75
CA LEU A 160 0.77 -15.74 -2.53
C LEU A 160 1.12 -15.71 -4.02
N ASP A 161 1.50 -14.53 -4.53
CA ASP A 161 1.84 -14.32 -5.94
C ASP A 161 3.35 -14.39 -6.20
N ILE A 162 4.15 -14.04 -5.19
CA ILE A 162 5.61 -13.86 -5.23
C ILE A 162 6.20 -14.57 -4.00
N TYR A 163 6.30 -15.89 -4.10
CA TYR A 163 6.67 -16.79 -2.99
C TYR A 163 7.92 -16.37 -2.19
N ALA A 164 8.91 -15.75 -2.84
CA ALA A 164 10.17 -15.35 -2.21
C ALA A 164 10.27 -13.85 -1.87
N ILE A 165 9.17 -13.09 -1.87
CA ILE A 165 9.20 -11.63 -1.70
C ILE A 165 9.93 -11.18 -0.43
N ARG A 166 9.81 -11.90 0.69
CA ARG A 166 10.51 -11.55 1.95
C ARG A 166 12.02 -11.55 1.81
N SER A 167 12.58 -12.47 1.03
CA SER A 167 14.02 -12.53 0.75
C SER A 167 14.52 -11.30 -0.01
N TYR A 168 13.61 -10.51 -0.58
CA TYR A 168 13.90 -9.29 -1.33
C TYR A 168 13.50 -8.00 -0.60
N LEU A 169 12.75 -8.10 0.51
CA LEU A 169 12.41 -6.97 1.38
C LEU A 169 13.47 -6.69 2.46
N HIS A 170 14.59 -7.42 2.44
CA HIS A 170 15.66 -7.34 3.44
C HIS A 170 17.01 -7.14 2.77
N VAL A 171 17.42 -5.90 2.55
CA VAL A 171 18.82 -5.50 2.82
C VAL A 171 18.86 -4.02 3.16
N PRO A 172 19.02 -3.62 4.44
CA PRO A 172 19.54 -2.30 4.75
C PRO A 172 20.89 -2.21 4.03
N SER A 173 21.08 -1.24 3.13
CA SER A 173 22.44 -1.00 2.65
C SER A 173 23.24 -0.43 3.82
N GLU A 174 24.33 -1.10 4.18
CA GLU A 174 25.36 -0.51 5.05
C GLU A 174 26.01 0.72 4.39
N ASP A 175 25.80 0.90 3.08
CA ASP A 175 26.16 2.08 2.31
C ASP A 175 25.02 3.14 2.35
N GLU A 176 25.34 4.31 2.90
CA GLU A 176 24.48 5.49 3.12
C GLU A 176 23.95 6.19 1.85
N ASP A 177 23.47 5.46 0.84
CA ASP A 177 22.81 6.09 -0.31
C ASP A 177 21.40 5.52 -0.53
N PRO A 178 20.43 5.82 0.36
CA PRO A 178 19.04 5.36 0.23
C PRO A 178 18.33 6.19 -0.84
N ARG A 179 18.58 5.83 -2.10
CA ARG A 179 18.09 6.62 -3.23
C ARG A 179 16.65 6.34 -3.61
N GLY A 180 15.97 5.34 -3.08
CA GLY A 180 14.62 5.02 -3.53
C GLY A 180 14.11 3.66 -3.08
N LEU A 181 12.88 3.36 -3.52
CA LEU A 181 12.22 2.08 -3.28
C LEU A 181 12.62 1.06 -4.35
N ASN A 182 12.87 -0.19 -3.95
CA ASN A 182 12.87 -1.30 -4.91
C ASN A 182 11.42 -1.65 -5.35
N TYR A 183 11.27 -2.49 -6.37
CA TYR A 183 9.94 -2.77 -6.91
C TYR A 183 9.02 -3.48 -5.92
N TYR A 184 9.55 -4.38 -5.09
CA TYR A 184 8.75 -5.11 -4.11
C TYR A 184 8.30 -4.22 -2.95
N GLU A 185 9.13 -3.26 -2.53
CA GLU A 185 8.73 -2.22 -1.58
C GLU A 185 7.60 -1.35 -2.13
N PHE A 186 7.68 -0.98 -3.41
CA PHE A 186 6.59 -0.27 -4.08
C PHE A 186 5.31 -1.11 -4.13
N LEU A 187 5.39 -2.43 -4.40
CA LEU A 187 4.23 -3.31 -4.32
C LEU A 187 3.64 -3.40 -2.92
N VAL A 188 4.47 -3.39 -1.88
CA VAL A 188 4.01 -3.37 -0.48
C VAL A 188 3.21 -2.08 -0.21
N LEU A 189 3.71 -0.91 -0.64
CA LEU A 189 2.96 0.35 -0.53
C LEU A 189 1.62 0.27 -1.27
N CYS A 190 1.63 -0.21 -2.51
CA CYS A 190 0.40 -0.37 -3.29
C CYS A 190 -0.61 -1.25 -2.56
N THR A 191 -0.18 -2.42 -2.11
CA THR A 191 -1.05 -3.40 -1.45
C THR A 191 -1.56 -2.87 -0.11
N ALA A 192 -0.70 -2.22 0.69
CA ALA A 192 -1.06 -1.67 1.99
C ALA A 192 -2.12 -0.56 1.92
N TYR A 193 -2.08 0.25 0.86
CA TYR A 193 -2.95 1.42 0.70
C TYR A 193 -4.05 1.23 -0.36
N GLY A 194 -4.23 0.02 -0.88
CA GLY A 194 -5.26 -0.28 -1.89
C GLY A 194 -5.03 0.44 -3.22
N LEU A 195 -3.76 0.60 -3.60
CA LEU A 195 -3.33 1.19 -4.87
C LEU A 195 -2.88 0.09 -5.83
N GLU A 196 -2.82 0.46 -7.10
CA GLU A 196 -2.27 -0.36 -8.15
C GLU A 196 -1.04 0.31 -8.77
N PRO A 197 -0.03 -0.47 -9.21
CA PRO A 197 0.98 0.03 -10.12
C PRO A 197 0.36 0.50 -11.44
N MET A 198 0.81 1.65 -11.94
CA MET A 198 0.42 2.17 -13.25
C MET A 198 0.92 1.26 -14.38
N SER A 199 0.05 0.93 -15.34
CA SER A 199 0.42 0.16 -16.54
C SER A 199 1.23 0.98 -17.54
N GLN A 200 2.04 0.29 -18.35
CA GLN A 200 2.82 0.91 -19.42
C GLN A 200 1.96 1.73 -20.39
N ASP A 201 0.85 1.18 -20.89
CA ASP A 201 -0.01 1.88 -21.85
C ASP A 201 -0.55 3.21 -21.31
N VAL A 202 -0.82 3.26 -20.00
CA VAL A 202 -1.26 4.48 -19.32
C VAL A 202 -0.11 5.46 -19.18
N TYR A 203 1.06 5.00 -18.75
CA TYR A 203 2.26 5.82 -18.66
C TYR A 203 2.61 6.45 -20.03
N ASP A 204 2.58 5.65 -21.09
CA ASP A 204 2.86 6.08 -22.47
C ASP A 204 1.82 7.10 -22.94
N SER A 205 0.53 6.86 -22.67
CA SER A 205 -0.54 7.81 -22.99
C SER A 205 -0.37 9.14 -22.24
N LEU A 206 -0.02 9.08 -20.95
CA LEU A 206 0.17 10.27 -20.13
C LEU A 206 1.39 11.07 -20.58
N GLN A 207 2.52 10.44 -20.91
CA GLN A 207 3.70 11.13 -21.44
C GLN A 207 3.41 12.00 -22.67
N ASN A 208 2.44 11.61 -23.49
CA ASN A 208 2.01 12.37 -24.67
C ASN A 208 1.09 13.56 -24.34
N GLN A 209 0.45 13.55 -23.17
CA GLN A 209 -0.50 14.59 -22.74
C GLN A 209 0.13 15.57 -21.73
N THR A 210 0.94 15.04 -20.81
CA THR A 210 1.72 15.77 -19.83
C THR A 210 3.05 15.05 -19.61
N PRO A 211 4.20 15.75 -19.66
CA PRO A 211 5.47 15.10 -19.37
C PRO A 211 5.47 14.54 -17.95
N LEU A 212 5.62 13.22 -17.84
CA LEU A 212 5.85 12.52 -16.59
C LEU A 212 7.37 12.33 -16.39
N ASP A 213 7.79 12.28 -15.13
CA ASP A 213 9.13 11.91 -14.70
C ASP A 213 10.24 12.60 -15.50
N ARG A 214 10.21 13.94 -15.52
CA ARG A 214 11.22 14.70 -16.26
C ARG A 214 12.59 14.63 -15.60
N LYS A 215 12.65 14.17 -14.34
CA LYS A 215 13.90 13.99 -13.61
C LYS A 215 14.20 12.54 -13.25
N THR A 216 13.21 11.77 -12.90
CA THR A 216 13.39 10.44 -12.30
C THR A 216 13.06 9.32 -13.28
N THR A 217 13.38 8.09 -12.90
CA THR A 217 12.79 6.91 -13.52
C THR A 217 11.86 6.27 -12.50
N CYS A 218 10.79 5.60 -12.95
CA CYS A 218 9.71 5.16 -12.06
C CYS A 218 9.36 3.69 -12.25
N TRP A 219 8.95 3.00 -11.19
CA TRP A 219 8.38 1.67 -11.30
C TRP A 219 6.98 1.71 -11.92
N LEU A 220 6.72 0.73 -12.79
CA LEU A 220 5.43 0.52 -13.47
C LEU A 220 4.96 -0.92 -13.24
N LYS A 221 3.68 -1.16 -13.51
CA LYS A 221 3.07 -2.48 -13.44
C LYS A 221 3.87 -3.49 -14.25
N THR A 222 4.32 -4.51 -13.55
CA THR A 222 5.08 -5.61 -14.13
C THR A 222 4.19 -6.83 -14.24
N GLU A 223 4.17 -7.44 -15.42
CA GLU A 223 3.44 -8.68 -15.66
C GLU A 223 4.15 -9.88 -15.02
N LYS A 224 3.36 -10.88 -14.62
CA LYS A 224 3.86 -12.08 -13.95
C LYS A 224 5.04 -12.77 -14.66
N PRO A 225 5.06 -12.95 -16.01
CA PRO A 225 6.17 -13.59 -16.69
C PRO A 225 7.53 -12.86 -16.54
N LEU A 226 7.51 -11.55 -16.30
CA LEU A 226 8.72 -10.77 -16.02
C LEU A 226 9.11 -10.92 -14.54
N LEU A 227 8.14 -10.85 -13.62
CA LEU A 227 8.39 -11.04 -12.20
C LEU A 227 8.93 -12.43 -11.88
N ASP A 228 8.45 -13.46 -12.55
CA ASP A 228 8.93 -14.84 -12.42
C ASP A 228 10.41 -14.97 -12.87
N LYS A 229 10.89 -14.04 -13.70
CA LYS A 229 12.31 -13.91 -14.10
C LYS A 229 13.09 -12.93 -13.23
N ASN A 230 12.51 -12.50 -12.11
CA ASN A 230 13.04 -11.45 -11.23
C ASN A 230 13.27 -10.12 -11.96
N LEU A 231 12.42 -9.77 -12.93
CA LEU A 231 12.46 -8.50 -13.66
C LEU A 231 11.26 -7.64 -13.31
N ALA A 232 11.48 -6.34 -13.16
CA ALA A 232 10.48 -5.29 -12.95
C ALA A 232 10.55 -4.24 -14.06
N ARG A 233 9.37 -3.74 -14.46
CA ARG A 233 9.19 -2.73 -15.50
C ARG A 233 9.35 -1.33 -14.91
N HIS A 234 10.00 -0.44 -15.65
CA HIS A 234 10.17 0.95 -15.26
C HIS A 234 10.00 1.92 -16.43
N GLY A 235 9.52 3.13 -16.16
CA GLY A 235 9.43 4.25 -17.09
C GLY A 235 10.71 5.07 -17.13
N PHE A 236 10.98 5.74 -18.25
CA PHE A 236 12.15 6.57 -18.49
C PHE A 236 11.87 8.07 -18.42
N ARG A 237 12.89 8.82 -18.00
CA ARG A 237 12.99 10.26 -18.26
C ARG A 237 12.93 10.50 -19.77
N ASN A 238 11.98 11.31 -20.23
CA ASN A 238 11.88 11.74 -21.62
C ASN A 238 13.01 12.73 -21.98
N THR A 239 14.24 12.26 -22.04
CA THR A 239 15.27 12.89 -22.86
C THR A 239 15.29 12.12 -24.15
N TRP A 240 15.05 12.81 -25.27
CA TRP A 240 15.45 12.37 -26.59
C TRP A 240 16.82 11.69 -26.52
N ILE A 241 16.83 10.36 -26.41
CA ILE A 241 18.04 9.59 -26.63
C ILE A 241 18.15 9.55 -28.14
N GLU A 242 18.90 10.50 -28.70
CA GLU A 242 19.32 10.47 -30.10
C GLU A 242 19.83 9.05 -30.41
N GLY A 243 19.04 8.28 -31.17
CA GLY A 243 19.44 6.98 -31.69
C GLY A 243 19.12 5.73 -30.87
N ARG A 244 18.34 5.77 -29.78
CA ARG A 244 17.74 4.55 -29.20
C ARG A 244 16.23 4.58 -29.37
N GLY A 245 15.66 3.47 -29.86
CA GLY A 245 14.26 3.36 -30.26
C GLY A 245 13.25 3.92 -29.24
N SER A 246 12.08 4.27 -29.77
CA SER A 246 10.98 5.04 -29.16
C SER A 246 10.33 4.49 -27.88
N SER A 247 10.94 3.55 -27.16
CA SER A 247 10.35 2.97 -25.95
C SER A 247 10.68 3.82 -24.72
N VAL A 248 9.64 4.40 -24.11
CA VAL A 248 9.71 5.18 -22.86
C VAL A 248 9.76 4.30 -21.59
N PHE A 249 10.07 3.01 -21.73
CA PHE A 249 10.16 2.06 -20.62
C PHE A 249 11.22 0.97 -20.85
N GLY A 250 11.66 0.32 -19.77
CA GLY A 250 12.58 -0.81 -19.77
C GLY A 250 12.27 -1.83 -18.67
N THR A 251 13.12 -2.85 -18.55
CA THR A 251 13.05 -3.86 -17.47
C THR A 251 14.40 -3.99 -16.77
N ARG A 252 14.37 -4.13 -15.44
CA ARG A 252 15.55 -4.32 -14.57
C ARG A 252 15.28 -5.36 -13.51
N PRO A 253 16.31 -5.88 -12.81
CA PRO A 253 16.07 -6.76 -11.68
C PRO A 253 15.11 -6.12 -10.67
N ALA A 254 14.09 -6.83 -10.20
CA ALA A 254 13.10 -6.28 -9.26
C ALA A 254 13.72 -5.96 -7.88
N VAL A 255 14.78 -6.69 -7.55
CA VAL A 255 15.63 -6.55 -6.35
C VAL A 255 16.70 -5.48 -6.48
N ASP A 256 16.79 -4.81 -7.63
CA ASP A 256 17.84 -3.85 -7.89
C ASP A 256 17.72 -2.69 -6.90
N ARG A 257 18.70 -2.58 -6.00
CA ARG A 257 18.48 -1.83 -4.76
C ARG A 257 18.53 -0.33 -4.95
N HIS A 258 19.31 0.22 -5.88
CA HIS A 258 19.59 1.67 -5.89
C HIS A 258 20.02 2.26 -7.26
N PHE A 259 19.28 1.96 -8.34
CA PHE A 259 19.41 2.70 -9.62
C PHE A 259 18.72 4.08 -9.55
N ASP A 260 18.73 4.84 -10.66
CA ASP A 260 17.97 6.10 -10.79
C ASP A 260 16.44 5.95 -10.69
N ILE A 261 15.94 4.73 -10.47
CA ILE A 261 14.51 4.41 -10.28
C ILE A 261 14.24 4.36 -8.79
N ARG A 262 13.33 5.22 -8.32
CA ARG A 262 13.33 5.58 -6.91
C ARG A 262 11.97 5.58 -6.24
N GLY A 263 10.90 5.41 -7.02
CA GLY A 263 9.52 5.31 -6.55
C GLY A 263 8.66 4.74 -7.68
N GLY A 264 7.38 4.56 -7.43
CA GLY A 264 6.44 4.04 -8.42
C GLY A 264 5.27 4.96 -8.68
N ARG A 265 4.62 4.74 -9.83
CA ARG A 265 3.45 5.50 -10.24
C ARG A 265 2.18 4.79 -9.80
N PHE A 266 1.36 5.51 -9.04
CA PHE A 266 0.11 4.97 -8.51
C PHE A 266 -1.01 5.08 -9.53
N ARG A 267 -1.91 4.10 -9.43
CA ARG A 267 -3.21 4.06 -10.08
C ARG A 267 -4.24 3.60 -9.05
N ILE A 268 -5.45 4.12 -9.17
CA ILE A 268 -6.57 3.72 -8.33
C ILE A 268 -7.79 3.53 -9.23
N GLN A 269 -8.48 2.41 -9.07
CA GLN A 269 -9.73 2.15 -9.75
C GLN A 269 -10.84 1.90 -8.72
N GLY A 270 -11.94 2.61 -8.85
CA GLY A 270 -13.11 2.48 -7.98
C GLY A 270 -14.36 2.12 -8.78
N ASN A 271 -15.23 1.32 -8.18
CA ASN A 271 -16.56 1.04 -8.71
C ASN A 271 -17.55 2.13 -8.26
N ILE A 272 -18.52 2.47 -9.10
CA ILE A 272 -19.51 3.54 -8.85
C ILE A 272 -20.78 3.01 -8.16
N ALA A 273 -20.86 1.68 -7.97
CA ALA A 273 -22.03 0.95 -7.44
C ALA A 273 -22.60 1.56 -6.15
#